data_AF-A0A3C0NQU2-F1
#
_entry.id   AF-A0A3C0NQU2-F1
#
_cell.length_a   1.000
_cell.length_b   1.000
_cell.length_c   1.000
_cell.angle_alpha   90.00
_cell.angle_beta   90.00
_cell.angle_gamma   90.00
#
_symmetry.space_group_name_H-M   'P 1'
#
loop_
_entity.id
_entity.type
_entity.pdbx_description
1 polymer ?
#
loop_
_entity_poly.entity_id
_entity_poly.type
_entity_poly.pdbx_seq_one_letter_code
_entity_poly.pdbx_strand_id
1 'polypeptide(L)'
;MQRIFDAKHHDPFSFLGVHQLDNAYILRVFHPHASKVWLNVNNLWVSLQQTHPNGLFELSSPSPLIKPCLLKFEVDGQTYETFDPYTFGNSITEHELYLFGEGKLNQAYKTLGAQTITLENITGVRFAVWAPNAERVSVVGSFNQWDGRVHSMRSLGSSGVWEIFIPQLTTNDLYKFEIRNRHTGHCLTKTDPYGFEFEQRPGTAAKISQSQYQWSDHAWLTARTHQNWLHAPFNCYEVHLGSWQRNAKGHYLTYRELASTLVPHVVNMGYTHVELLPITEHPLNESWGYQTTGYFAATNRYGTPDDLRYLIDQFHQANIGVILDWVPGHFPKDDWALARFDGTALYEHEDPRLGEHQDWGTYIFNYGRNEVRNFLMSNAYFWLNEFHIDGLRVDAVASMLYLDYSRKEGEWLPNRYGGRENLEVIEFLKQMNMMVGEGFPGVLTIAEESTAWPAVSRPVYAGGLGFSMKWNMGWMNDTLHYMMEDPIRSEERR
;
A
#
# COMPACT_ATOMS: atom_id res chain seq x y z
N MET A 1 0.95 -22.70 25.43
CA MET A 1 -0.46 -23.18 25.50
C MET A 1 -1.45 -22.07 25.86
N GLN A 2 -1.55 -21.56 27.11
CA GLN A 2 -2.58 -20.57 27.48
C GLN A 2 -2.63 -19.33 26.56
N ARG A 3 -1.48 -18.78 26.17
CA ARG A 3 -1.40 -17.66 25.22
C ARG A 3 -1.99 -17.94 23.83
N ILE A 4 -2.05 -19.21 23.39
CA ILE A 4 -2.71 -19.60 22.13
C ILE A 4 -4.23 -19.50 22.33
N PHE A 5 -4.75 -20.07 23.42
CA PHE A 5 -6.18 -20.05 23.72
C PHE A 5 -6.73 -18.65 23.96
N ASP A 6 -5.92 -17.79 24.60
CA ASP A 6 -6.27 -16.39 24.83
C ASP A 6 -6.06 -15.51 23.59
N ALA A 7 -5.52 -16.04 22.49
CA ALA A 7 -5.13 -15.31 21.28
C ALA A 7 -4.17 -14.13 21.55
N LYS A 8 -3.08 -14.41 22.28
CA LYS A 8 -2.04 -13.44 22.69
C LYS A 8 -0.62 -13.89 22.35
N HIS A 9 -0.45 -14.97 21.57
CA HIS A 9 0.87 -15.52 21.29
C HIS A 9 1.55 -14.76 20.14
N HIS A 10 2.78 -14.27 20.36
CA HIS A 10 3.54 -13.54 19.33
C HIS A 10 4.20 -14.46 18.30
N ASP A 11 4.51 -15.71 18.66
CA ASP A 11 5.04 -16.71 17.74
C ASP A 11 4.30 -18.06 17.87
N PRO A 12 3.11 -18.20 17.27
CA PRO A 12 2.33 -19.44 17.34
C PRO A 12 3.06 -20.67 16.78
N PHE A 13 4.02 -20.48 15.86
CA PHE A 13 4.80 -21.56 15.24
C PHE A 13 5.73 -22.27 16.25
N SER A 14 6.11 -21.61 17.34
CA SER A 14 6.83 -22.25 18.45
C SER A 14 6.02 -23.32 19.20
N PHE A 15 4.71 -23.40 18.97
CA PHE A 15 3.82 -24.34 19.65
C PHE A 15 2.94 -25.17 18.70
N LEU A 16 2.34 -24.53 17.68
CA LEU A 16 1.52 -25.13 16.64
C LEU A 16 2.38 -25.76 15.53
N GLY A 17 1.80 -26.65 14.74
CA GLY A 17 2.50 -27.42 13.72
C GLY A 17 3.26 -28.61 14.33
N VAL A 18 4.33 -29.04 13.65
CA VAL A 18 5.08 -30.26 14.00
C VAL A 18 6.35 -29.92 14.78
N HIS A 19 6.45 -30.46 15.99
CA HIS A 19 7.56 -30.30 16.92
C HIS A 19 8.17 -31.65 17.32
N GLN A 20 9.49 -31.68 17.54
CA GLN A 20 10.15 -32.86 18.11
C GLN A 20 10.19 -32.72 19.64
N LEU A 21 9.70 -33.74 20.34
CA LEU A 21 9.74 -33.86 21.80
C LEU A 21 10.37 -35.19 22.17
N ASP A 22 11.55 -35.16 22.79
CA ASP A 22 12.32 -36.34 23.16
C ASP A 22 12.46 -37.33 21.97
N ASN A 23 11.82 -38.50 22.08
CA ASN A 23 11.85 -39.58 21.09
C ASN A 23 10.59 -39.64 20.20
N ALA A 24 9.79 -38.58 20.18
CA ALA A 24 8.55 -38.50 19.40
C ALA A 24 8.40 -37.16 18.68
N TYR A 25 7.49 -37.14 17.71
CA TYR A 25 7.02 -35.95 17.02
C TYR A 25 5.58 -35.69 17.43
N ILE A 26 5.25 -34.44 17.75
CA ILE A 26 3.89 -34.01 18.04
C ILE A 26 3.43 -33.02 16.99
N LEU A 27 2.27 -33.27 16.40
CA LEU A 27 1.53 -32.29 15.62
C LEU A 27 0.49 -31.64 16.52
N ARG A 28 0.48 -30.30 16.58
CA ARG A 28 -0.56 -29.53 17.28
C ARG A 28 -1.31 -28.64 16.30
N VAL A 29 -2.62 -28.81 16.25
CA VAL A 29 -3.52 -28.02 15.41
C VAL A 29 -4.51 -27.30 16.31
N PHE A 30 -4.66 -25.99 16.10
CA PHE A 30 -5.64 -25.18 16.81
C PHE A 30 -6.70 -24.66 15.84
N HIS A 31 -7.95 -25.10 16.02
CA HIS A 31 -9.08 -24.66 15.20
C HIS A 31 -10.35 -24.64 16.07
N PRO A 32 -10.76 -23.47 16.60
CA PRO A 32 -11.83 -23.36 17.61
C PRO A 32 -13.21 -23.82 17.12
N HIS A 33 -13.44 -23.81 15.80
CA HIS A 33 -14.72 -24.23 15.20
C HIS A 33 -14.74 -25.69 14.75
N ALA A 34 -13.63 -26.43 14.85
CA ALA A 34 -13.58 -27.81 14.37
C ALA A 34 -14.11 -28.76 15.44
N SER A 35 -14.99 -29.70 15.03
CA SER A 35 -15.41 -30.82 15.87
C SER A 35 -14.40 -31.96 15.82
N LYS A 36 -13.76 -32.17 14.65
CA LYS A 36 -12.75 -33.21 14.42
C LYS A 36 -11.68 -32.73 13.45
N VAL A 37 -10.47 -33.26 13.63
CA VAL A 37 -9.32 -33.00 12.75
C VAL A 37 -8.62 -34.32 12.45
N TRP A 38 -8.21 -34.52 11.21
CA TRP A 38 -7.40 -35.66 10.78
C TRP A 38 -6.14 -35.20 10.04
N LEU A 39 -5.06 -35.96 10.19
CA LEU A 39 -3.84 -35.83 9.40
C LEU A 39 -3.85 -36.88 8.28
N ASN A 40 -3.46 -36.49 7.06
CA ASN A 40 -3.19 -37.44 5.98
C ASN A 40 -1.80 -38.07 6.18
N VAL A 41 -1.76 -39.39 6.33
CA VAL A 41 -0.52 -40.17 6.39
C VAL A 41 -0.61 -41.28 5.36
N ASN A 42 0.19 -41.21 4.29
CA ASN A 42 0.19 -42.19 3.19
C ASN A 42 -1.22 -42.47 2.62
N ASN A 43 -2.00 -41.41 2.34
CA ASN A 43 -3.38 -41.48 1.86
C ASN A 43 -4.40 -42.07 2.85
N LEU A 44 -4.04 -42.20 4.13
CA LEU A 44 -4.97 -42.58 5.21
C LEU A 44 -5.20 -41.41 6.16
N TRP A 45 -6.44 -41.24 6.59
CA TRP A 45 -6.83 -40.19 7.54
C TRP A 45 -6.70 -40.69 8.99
N VAL A 46 -5.72 -40.17 9.71
CA VAL A 46 -5.49 -40.47 11.13
C VAL A 46 -6.12 -39.37 11.98
N SER A 47 -7.03 -39.72 12.88
CA SER A 47 -7.70 -38.74 13.75
C SER A 47 -6.71 -38.15 14.75
N LEU A 48 -6.71 -36.83 14.89
CA LEU A 48 -6.07 -36.16 16.01
C LEU A 48 -6.98 -36.30 17.23
N GLN A 49 -6.39 -36.38 18.42
CA GLN A 49 -7.12 -36.34 19.68
C GLN A 49 -7.40 -34.87 20.05
N GLN A 50 -8.65 -34.53 20.36
CA GLN A 50 -8.96 -33.23 20.96
C GLN A 50 -8.45 -33.23 22.41
N THR A 51 -7.35 -32.52 22.67
CA THR A 51 -6.74 -32.47 24.02
C THR A 51 -7.21 -31.27 24.83
N HIS A 52 -7.90 -30.31 24.20
CA HIS A 52 -8.54 -29.20 24.88
C HIS A 52 -9.89 -28.81 24.24
N PRO A 53 -10.95 -28.53 25.03
CA PRO A 53 -12.28 -28.22 24.50
C PRO A 53 -12.34 -26.95 23.63
N ASN A 54 -11.39 -26.03 23.81
CA ASN A 54 -11.30 -24.80 23.00
C ASN A 54 -10.74 -25.02 21.58
N GLY A 55 -10.64 -26.26 21.11
CA GLY A 55 -10.23 -26.58 19.73
C GLY A 55 -8.74 -26.88 19.56
N LEU A 56 -8.06 -27.40 20.58
CA LEU A 56 -6.70 -27.96 20.41
C LEU A 56 -6.78 -29.46 20.09
N PHE A 57 -6.11 -29.84 19.02
CA PHE A 57 -6.00 -31.20 18.54
C PHE A 57 -4.53 -31.60 18.46
N GLU A 58 -4.20 -32.80 18.95
CA GLU A 58 -2.83 -33.30 18.98
C GLU A 58 -2.73 -34.72 18.41
N LEU A 59 -1.62 -35.01 17.73
CA LEU A 59 -1.22 -36.36 17.33
C LEU A 59 0.25 -36.57 17.67
N SER A 60 0.54 -37.62 18.42
CA SER A 60 1.91 -38.07 18.68
C SER A 60 2.30 -39.16 17.69
N SER A 61 3.48 -39.05 17.11
CA SER A 61 4.06 -40.00 16.15
C SER A 61 5.47 -40.39 16.60
N PRO A 62 5.82 -41.70 16.61
CA PRO A 62 7.19 -42.13 16.89
C PRO A 62 8.17 -41.82 15.76
N SER A 63 7.66 -41.49 14.56
CA SER A 63 8.45 -41.18 13.37
C SER A 63 8.22 -39.73 12.92
N PRO A 64 9.18 -39.11 12.21
CA PRO A 64 9.01 -37.79 11.63
C PRO A 64 7.75 -37.72 10.75
N LEU A 65 6.96 -36.65 10.91
CA LEU A 65 5.82 -36.37 10.05
C LEU A 65 6.26 -35.65 8.78
N ILE A 66 5.63 -35.97 7.66
CA ILE A 66 5.87 -35.30 6.38
C ILE A 66 5.28 -33.89 6.47
N LYS A 67 6.10 -32.88 6.13
CA LYS A 67 5.70 -31.47 6.01
C LYS A 67 5.66 -31.06 4.52
N PRO A 68 4.78 -30.14 4.11
CA PRO A 68 3.67 -29.59 4.91
C PRO A 68 2.58 -30.64 5.19
N CYS A 69 1.93 -30.54 6.35
CA CYS A 69 0.93 -31.53 6.75
C CYS A 69 -0.42 -31.25 6.06
N LEU A 70 -0.96 -32.23 5.33
CA LEU A 70 -2.32 -32.16 4.79
C LEU A 70 -3.33 -32.58 5.87
N LEU A 71 -4.25 -31.68 6.20
CA LEU A 71 -5.26 -31.85 7.21
C LEU A 71 -6.66 -31.95 6.59
N LYS A 72 -7.55 -32.63 7.30
CA LYS A 72 -8.99 -32.60 7.07
C LYS A 72 -9.67 -32.11 8.33
N PHE A 73 -10.60 -31.19 8.18
CA PHE A 73 -11.39 -30.61 9.27
C PHE A 73 -12.86 -30.99 9.12
N GLU A 74 -13.56 -31.19 10.23
CA GLU A 74 -15.03 -31.21 10.29
C GLU A 74 -15.48 -29.95 11.04
N VAL A 75 -16.23 -29.06 10.36
CA VAL A 75 -16.76 -27.80 10.89
C VAL A 75 -18.24 -27.73 10.50
N ASP A 76 -19.13 -27.53 11.48
CA ASP A 76 -20.58 -27.46 11.27
C ASP A 76 -21.17 -28.61 10.44
N GLY A 77 -20.62 -29.82 10.61
CA GLY A 77 -21.04 -31.03 9.90
C GLY A 77 -20.56 -31.15 8.45
N GLN A 78 -19.78 -30.17 7.96
CA GLN A 78 -19.10 -30.22 6.66
C GLN A 78 -17.62 -30.54 6.84
N THR A 79 -17.03 -31.21 5.85
CA THR A 79 -15.59 -31.48 5.84
C THR A 79 -14.88 -30.75 4.72
N TYR A 80 -13.69 -30.25 5.00
CA TYR A 80 -12.79 -29.69 4.00
C TYR A 80 -11.35 -30.11 4.28
N GLU A 81 -10.50 -30.04 3.26
CA GLU A 81 -9.09 -30.41 3.33
C GLU A 81 -8.22 -29.20 3.02
N THR A 82 -7.15 -29.01 3.79
CA THR A 82 -6.15 -27.97 3.53
C THR A 82 -4.82 -28.31 4.20
N PHE A 83 -3.74 -27.67 3.78
CA PHE A 83 -2.44 -27.82 4.44
C PHE A 83 -2.38 -27.00 5.74
N ASP A 84 -1.67 -27.48 6.74
CA ASP A 84 -1.46 -26.76 8.00
C ASP A 84 -0.53 -25.54 7.80
N PRO A 85 -1.03 -24.30 7.97
CA PRO A 85 -0.22 -23.07 7.85
C PRO A 85 1.01 -23.09 8.75
N TYR A 86 0.93 -23.72 9.93
CA TYR A 86 2.00 -23.76 10.92
C TYR A 86 3.07 -24.82 10.63
N THR A 87 2.99 -25.49 9.49
CA THR A 87 4.04 -26.42 9.01
C THR A 87 4.94 -25.83 7.92
N PHE A 88 4.68 -24.59 7.50
CA PHE A 88 5.50 -23.85 6.53
C PHE A 88 6.58 -22.99 7.20
N GLY A 89 7.75 -22.91 6.56
CA GLY A 89 8.88 -22.08 6.99
C GLY A 89 8.65 -20.58 6.76
N ASN A 90 9.52 -19.73 7.31
CA ASN A 90 9.56 -18.30 6.97
C ASN A 90 10.19 -18.13 5.58
N SER A 91 9.51 -17.38 4.72
CA SER A 91 9.99 -17.09 3.36
C SER A 91 10.55 -15.67 3.19
N ILE A 92 10.47 -14.82 4.22
CA ILE A 92 11.08 -13.48 4.22
C ILE A 92 12.52 -13.58 4.73
N THR A 93 13.46 -13.07 3.95
CA THR A 93 14.88 -13.12 4.29
C THR A 93 15.26 -12.07 5.34
N GLU A 94 16.32 -12.34 6.11
CA GLU A 94 16.88 -11.35 7.06
C GLU A 94 17.36 -10.08 6.34
N HIS A 95 17.82 -10.21 5.09
CA HIS A 95 18.27 -9.07 4.29
C HIS A 95 17.11 -8.14 3.91
N GLU A 96 15.95 -8.69 3.54
CA GLU A 96 14.74 -7.87 3.29
C GLU A 96 14.31 -7.12 4.56
N LEU A 97 14.27 -7.81 5.70
CA LEU A 97 13.92 -7.18 6.98
C LEU A 97 14.90 -6.07 7.39
N TYR A 98 16.20 -6.30 7.16
CA TYR A 98 17.23 -5.30 7.39
C TYR A 98 17.05 -4.08 6.49
N LEU A 99 16.88 -4.27 5.17
CA LEU A 99 16.66 -3.17 4.23
C LEU A 99 15.38 -2.39 4.55
N PHE A 100 14.31 -3.08 4.98
CA PHE A 100 13.08 -2.45 5.40
C PHE A 100 13.28 -1.56 6.64
N GLY A 101 13.96 -2.07 7.68
CA GLY A 101 14.28 -1.30 8.89
C GLY A 101 15.24 -0.12 8.64
N GLU A 102 16.09 -0.22 7.62
CA GLU A 102 16.97 0.87 7.15
C GLU A 102 16.26 1.88 6.24
N GLY A 103 15.03 1.60 5.82
CA GLY A 103 14.25 2.43 4.92
C GLY A 103 14.75 2.42 3.46
N LYS A 104 15.32 1.30 3.01
CA LYS A 104 16.02 1.13 1.72
C LYS A 104 15.47 -0.01 0.86
N LEU A 105 14.38 -0.68 1.27
CA LEU A 105 13.78 -1.75 0.50
C LEU A 105 12.84 -1.17 -0.58
N ASN A 106 13.36 -0.77 -1.74
CA ASN A 106 12.58 -0.08 -2.78
C ASN A 106 11.32 -0.87 -3.21
N GLN A 107 11.39 -2.19 -3.25
CA GLN A 107 10.26 -3.05 -3.60
C GLN A 107 9.64 -3.72 -2.36
N ALA A 108 9.52 -3.00 -1.24
CA ALA A 108 8.89 -3.50 -0.02
C ALA A 108 7.49 -4.09 -0.25
N TYR A 109 6.76 -3.61 -1.26
CA TYR A 109 5.48 -4.19 -1.68
C TYR A 109 5.54 -5.63 -2.20
N LYS A 110 6.72 -6.17 -2.54
CA LYS A 110 6.91 -7.59 -2.87
C LYS A 110 7.23 -8.45 -1.64
N THR A 111 7.55 -7.82 -0.52
CA THR A 111 7.83 -8.47 0.77
C THR A 111 6.61 -8.40 1.68
N LEU A 112 6.06 -7.21 1.86
CA LEU A 112 4.88 -6.92 2.67
C LEU A 112 3.58 -7.09 1.88
N GLY A 113 2.47 -7.11 2.61
CA GLY A 113 1.13 -7.36 2.11
C GLY A 113 0.84 -8.84 1.82
N ALA A 114 -0.17 -9.09 1.00
CA ALA A 114 -0.53 -10.43 0.52
C ALA A 114 0.19 -10.80 -0.79
N GLN A 115 1.09 -11.77 -0.74
CA GLN A 115 1.86 -12.24 -1.89
C GLN A 115 1.51 -13.68 -2.24
N THR A 116 0.97 -13.89 -3.45
CA THR A 116 0.75 -15.24 -3.99
C THR A 116 2.08 -15.89 -4.32
N ILE A 117 2.45 -16.93 -3.58
CA ILE A 117 3.72 -17.65 -3.72
C ILE A 117 3.50 -19.16 -3.65
N THR A 118 4.51 -19.92 -4.10
CA THR A 118 4.53 -21.38 -3.96
C THR A 118 5.65 -21.77 -3.00
N LEU A 119 5.29 -22.43 -1.89
CA LEU A 119 6.23 -23.01 -0.93
C LEU A 119 6.01 -24.53 -0.90
N GLU A 120 7.10 -25.30 -0.95
CA GLU A 120 7.05 -26.78 -0.97
C GLU A 120 6.07 -27.37 -2.00
N ASN A 121 6.00 -26.78 -3.20
CA ASN A 121 5.06 -27.09 -4.29
C ASN A 121 3.57 -26.84 -4.00
N ILE A 122 3.25 -26.12 -2.92
CA ILE A 122 1.90 -25.70 -2.57
C ILE A 122 1.76 -24.20 -2.80
N THR A 123 0.83 -23.82 -3.68
CA THR A 123 0.48 -22.42 -3.90
C THR A 123 -0.44 -21.93 -2.79
N GLY A 124 -0.20 -20.72 -2.33
CA GLY A 124 -0.98 -20.02 -1.32
C GLY A 124 -0.58 -18.57 -1.26
N VAL A 125 -0.88 -17.92 -0.14
CA VAL A 125 -0.60 -16.50 0.06
C VAL A 125 0.22 -16.30 1.31
N ARG A 126 1.37 -15.65 1.16
CA ARG A 126 2.14 -15.11 2.29
C ARG A 126 1.60 -13.74 2.63
N PHE A 127 1.15 -13.57 3.86
CA PHE A 127 0.80 -12.29 4.42
C PHE A 127 1.95 -11.77 5.26
N ALA A 128 2.32 -10.51 5.08
CA ALA A 128 3.26 -9.86 5.97
C ALA A 128 2.87 -8.40 6.26
N VAL A 129 2.93 -8.00 7.52
CA VAL A 129 2.51 -6.65 7.94
C VAL A 129 3.40 -6.11 9.05
N TRP A 130 3.72 -4.82 8.98
CA TRP A 130 4.51 -4.13 9.98
C TRP A 130 3.61 -3.58 11.09
N ALA A 131 3.78 -4.13 12.30
CA ALA A 131 3.00 -3.75 13.48
C ALA A 131 3.84 -4.02 14.76
N PRO A 132 4.94 -3.27 14.96
CA PRO A 132 5.95 -3.57 15.98
C PRO A 132 5.40 -3.55 17.42
N ASN A 133 4.39 -2.74 17.70
CA ASN A 133 3.85 -2.57 19.05
C ASN A 133 2.69 -3.53 19.36
N ALA A 134 2.22 -4.29 18.37
CA ALA A 134 1.16 -5.28 18.56
C ALA A 134 1.56 -6.37 19.58
N GLU A 135 0.59 -6.90 20.32
CA GLU A 135 0.78 -8.12 21.11
C GLU A 135 0.67 -9.38 20.24
N ARG A 136 -0.27 -9.33 19.28
CA ARG A 136 -0.57 -10.40 18.34
C ARG A 136 -1.21 -9.81 17.09
N VAL A 137 -0.82 -10.32 15.93
CA VAL A 137 -1.49 -10.05 14.66
C VAL A 137 -2.03 -11.36 14.09
N SER A 138 -3.22 -11.29 13.48
CA SER A 138 -3.82 -12.41 12.77
C SER A 138 -4.35 -11.97 11.42
N VAL A 139 -4.38 -12.89 10.46
CA VAL A 139 -5.11 -12.69 9.21
C VAL A 139 -6.55 -13.16 9.42
N VAL A 140 -7.52 -12.30 9.11
CA VAL A 140 -8.95 -12.61 9.20
C VAL A 140 -9.59 -12.38 7.83
N GLY A 141 -10.50 -13.25 7.42
CA GLY A 141 -11.06 -13.20 6.08
C GLY A 141 -12.18 -14.20 5.82
N SER A 142 -12.59 -14.29 4.55
CA SER A 142 -13.61 -15.22 4.05
C SER A 142 -13.32 -16.68 4.42
N PHE A 143 -12.05 -17.07 4.43
CA PHE A 143 -11.56 -18.43 4.63
C PHE A 143 -11.50 -18.88 6.10
N ASN A 144 -11.71 -17.99 7.07
CA ASN A 144 -11.67 -18.35 8.50
C ASN A 144 -12.78 -17.69 9.33
N GLN A 145 -13.91 -17.39 8.70
CA GLN A 145 -15.07 -16.77 9.35
C GLN A 145 -14.74 -15.46 10.07
N TRP A 146 -13.71 -14.73 9.61
CA TRP A 146 -13.19 -13.53 10.25
C TRP A 146 -12.72 -13.72 11.70
N ASP A 147 -12.39 -14.95 12.12
CA ASP A 147 -11.91 -15.24 13.48
C ASP A 147 -10.38 -15.17 13.58
N GLY A 148 -9.87 -14.14 14.27
CA GLY A 148 -8.44 -13.93 14.48
C GLY A 148 -7.74 -14.98 15.34
N ARG A 149 -8.46 -15.94 15.91
CA ARG A 149 -7.86 -17.06 16.66
C ARG A 149 -7.28 -18.14 15.73
N VAL A 150 -7.77 -18.25 14.49
CA VAL A 150 -7.43 -19.35 13.58
C VAL A 150 -6.06 -19.16 12.92
N HIS A 151 -5.82 -18.00 12.30
CA HIS A 151 -4.61 -17.70 11.52
C HIS A 151 -3.77 -16.60 12.19
N SER A 152 -3.24 -16.90 13.38
CA SER A 152 -2.33 -16.00 14.10
C SER A 152 -0.93 -16.02 13.47
N MET A 153 -0.36 -14.85 13.25
CA MET A 153 0.93 -14.66 12.58
C MET A 153 2.11 -14.82 13.56
N ARG A 154 3.30 -15.11 13.06
CA ARG A 154 4.55 -15.02 13.85
C ARG A 154 5.18 -13.65 13.71
N SER A 155 5.69 -13.12 14.81
CA SER A 155 6.55 -11.94 14.82
C SER A 155 7.97 -12.31 14.39
N LEU A 156 8.52 -11.58 13.42
CA LEU A 156 9.90 -11.71 12.93
C LEU A 156 10.86 -10.84 13.74
N GLY A 157 10.75 -10.93 15.07
CA GLY A 157 11.65 -10.30 16.04
C GLY A 157 11.69 -8.77 15.97
N SER A 158 12.90 -8.21 15.98
CA SER A 158 13.13 -6.76 16.07
C SER A 158 12.70 -5.98 14.83
N SER A 159 12.40 -6.65 13.72
CA SER A 159 11.86 -5.99 12.51
C SER A 159 10.46 -5.40 12.73
N GLY A 160 9.71 -5.92 13.71
CA GLY A 160 8.30 -5.56 13.91
C GLY A 160 7.35 -6.09 12.82
N VAL A 161 7.86 -6.87 11.86
CA VAL A 161 7.07 -7.50 10.81
C VAL A 161 6.46 -8.79 11.36
N TRP A 162 5.20 -9.02 11.04
CA TRP A 162 4.45 -10.25 11.31
C TRP A 162 4.25 -11.00 10.00
N GLU A 163 4.37 -12.32 10.00
CA GLU A 163 4.23 -13.14 8.79
C GLU A 163 3.45 -14.44 9.03
N ILE A 164 2.71 -14.87 8.01
CA ILE A 164 2.14 -16.22 7.89
C ILE A 164 1.96 -16.59 6.41
N PHE A 165 2.19 -17.84 6.06
CA PHE A 165 1.76 -18.41 4.77
C PHE A 165 0.48 -19.23 4.96
N ILE A 166 -0.57 -18.89 4.21
CA ILE A 166 -1.84 -19.63 4.22
C ILE A 166 -2.01 -20.32 2.86
N PRO A 167 -2.03 -21.66 2.83
CA PRO A 167 -2.08 -22.43 1.60
C PRO A 167 -3.45 -22.30 0.91
N GLN A 168 -3.45 -22.45 -0.42
CA GLN A 168 -4.66 -22.61 -1.25
C GLN A 168 -5.65 -21.43 -1.25
N LEU A 169 -5.29 -20.28 -0.68
CA LEU A 169 -6.06 -19.05 -0.89
C LEU A 169 -5.95 -18.56 -2.34
N THR A 170 -6.99 -17.87 -2.80
CA THR A 170 -7.15 -17.44 -4.19
C THR A 170 -7.51 -15.96 -4.28
N THR A 171 -7.54 -15.42 -5.50
CA THR A 171 -7.99 -14.04 -5.75
C THR A 171 -9.48 -13.79 -5.44
N ASN A 172 -10.24 -14.82 -5.05
CA ASN A 172 -11.61 -14.67 -4.56
C ASN A 172 -11.68 -14.35 -3.06
N ASP A 173 -10.56 -14.47 -2.34
CA ASP A 173 -10.54 -14.31 -0.89
C ASP A 173 -10.34 -12.86 -0.47
N LEU A 174 -11.14 -12.45 0.51
CA LEU A 174 -11.06 -11.15 1.18
C LEU A 174 -10.37 -11.32 2.52
N TYR A 175 -9.58 -10.33 2.92
CA TYR A 175 -8.87 -10.35 4.18
C TYR A 175 -8.66 -8.97 4.79
N LYS A 176 -8.37 -8.99 6.10
CA LYS A 176 -7.88 -7.89 6.92
C LYS A 176 -6.87 -8.43 7.93
N PHE A 177 -6.19 -7.53 8.63
CA PHE A 177 -5.39 -7.86 9.80
C PHE A 177 -6.16 -7.53 11.09
N GLU A 178 -6.29 -8.52 11.97
CA GLU A 178 -6.75 -8.29 13.35
C GLU A 178 -5.54 -8.07 14.26
N ILE A 179 -5.36 -6.84 14.73
CA ILE A 179 -4.21 -6.41 15.52
C ILE A 179 -4.65 -6.23 16.97
N ARG A 180 -4.07 -7.02 17.88
CA ARG A 180 -4.33 -6.91 19.31
C ARG A 180 -3.33 -5.95 19.94
N ASN A 181 -3.81 -4.86 20.52
CA ASN A 181 -2.97 -3.90 21.22
C ASN A 181 -2.34 -4.53 22.48
N ARG A 182 -1.06 -4.23 22.74
CA ARG A 182 -0.30 -4.78 23.88
C ARG A 182 -0.67 -4.23 25.24
N HIS A 183 -1.10 -2.98 25.30
CA HIS A 183 -1.38 -2.29 26.56
C HIS A 183 -2.84 -2.41 26.97
N THR A 184 -3.76 -2.24 26.01
CA THR A 184 -5.20 -2.23 26.28
C THR A 184 -5.86 -3.59 26.05
N GLY A 185 -5.26 -4.39 25.18
CA GLY A 185 -5.82 -5.64 24.71
C GLY A 185 -7.03 -5.55 23.81
N HIS A 186 -7.35 -4.34 23.36
CA HIS A 186 -8.33 -4.10 22.32
C HIS A 186 -7.85 -4.70 20.98
N CYS A 187 -8.78 -5.31 20.24
CA CYS A 187 -8.53 -5.78 18.89
C CYS A 187 -8.99 -4.73 17.88
N LEU A 188 -8.08 -4.33 17.00
CA LEU A 188 -8.33 -3.45 15.86
C LEU A 188 -8.39 -4.31 14.61
N THR A 189 -9.29 -4.00 13.69
CA THR A 189 -9.33 -4.66 12.37
C THR A 189 -8.91 -3.67 11.30
N LYS A 190 -7.76 -3.92 10.68
CA LYS A 190 -7.10 -3.04 9.73
C LYS A 190 -7.08 -3.63 8.33
N THR A 191 -7.29 -2.80 7.33
CA THR A 191 -7.00 -3.16 5.95
C THR A 191 -5.49 -3.24 5.73
N ASP A 192 -5.06 -3.89 4.65
CA ASP A 192 -3.65 -4.05 4.34
C ASP A 192 -3.04 -2.73 3.80
N PRO A 193 -2.03 -2.14 4.46
CA PRO A 193 -1.31 -0.97 3.94
C PRO A 193 -0.71 -1.21 2.55
N TYR A 194 -0.31 -2.46 2.24
CA TYR A 194 0.29 -2.91 1.00
C TYR A 194 -0.69 -3.71 0.12
N GLY A 195 -2.00 -3.62 0.39
CA GLY A 195 -3.03 -4.27 -0.40
C GLY A 195 -3.08 -3.73 -1.84
N PHE A 196 -3.18 -4.64 -2.83
CA PHE A 196 -3.22 -4.30 -4.25
C PHE A 196 -4.62 -4.13 -4.83
N GLU A 197 -5.63 -4.62 -4.13
CA GLU A 197 -7.02 -4.53 -4.52
C GLU A 197 -7.88 -4.55 -3.24
N PHE A 198 -9.02 -3.88 -3.27
CA PHE A 198 -9.94 -3.79 -2.14
C PHE A 198 -11.36 -4.16 -2.59
N GLU A 199 -12.20 -4.56 -1.64
CA GLU A 199 -13.61 -4.81 -1.92
C GLU A 199 -14.35 -3.52 -2.30
N GLN A 200 -15.50 -3.65 -2.98
CA GLN A 200 -16.31 -2.50 -3.33
C GLN A 200 -16.87 -1.84 -2.06
N ARG A 201 -16.99 -0.52 -2.11
CA ARG A 201 -17.61 0.25 -1.03
C ARG A 201 -19.04 -0.21 -0.74
N PRO A 202 -19.48 -0.12 0.52
CA PRO A 202 -18.80 0.46 1.69
C PRO A 202 -17.80 -0.49 2.38
N GLY A 203 -17.47 -1.62 1.76
CA GLY A 203 -16.47 -2.53 2.29
C GLY A 203 -15.06 -1.93 2.31
N THR A 204 -14.22 -2.47 3.18
CA THR A 204 -12.85 -2.00 3.50
C THR A 204 -11.83 -3.13 3.57
N ALA A 205 -12.21 -4.38 3.30
CA ALA A 205 -11.30 -5.51 3.20
C ALA A 205 -10.40 -5.41 1.98
N ALA A 206 -9.15 -5.83 2.15
CA ALA A 206 -8.27 -6.08 1.03
C ALA A 206 -8.69 -7.38 0.33
N LYS A 207 -8.43 -7.47 -0.96
CA LYS A 207 -8.66 -8.65 -1.79
C LYS A 207 -7.32 -9.17 -2.28
N ILE A 208 -7.13 -10.48 -2.26
CA ILE A 208 -5.93 -11.09 -2.82
C ILE A 208 -5.90 -10.80 -4.31
N SER A 209 -4.81 -10.23 -4.82
CA SER A 209 -4.69 -9.82 -6.21
C SER A 209 -3.44 -10.40 -6.85
N GLN A 210 -3.56 -10.79 -8.11
CA GLN A 210 -2.46 -11.28 -8.91
C GLN A 210 -2.68 -10.81 -10.34
N SER A 211 -1.78 -9.97 -10.85
CA SER A 211 -1.82 -9.49 -12.23
C SER A 211 -1.59 -10.64 -13.21
N GLN A 212 -2.33 -10.62 -14.31
CA GLN A 212 -2.08 -11.46 -15.50
C GLN A 212 -1.84 -10.59 -16.74
N TYR A 213 -1.73 -9.28 -16.56
CA TYR A 213 -1.59 -8.32 -17.65
C TYR A 213 -0.26 -8.49 -18.41
N GLN A 214 -0.35 -8.45 -19.74
CA GLN A 214 0.81 -8.46 -20.64
C GLN A 214 0.90 -7.12 -21.36
N TRP A 215 1.96 -6.36 -21.07
CA TRP A 215 2.19 -5.03 -21.63
C TRP A 215 2.63 -5.08 -23.10
N SER A 216 2.19 -4.09 -23.88
CA SER A 216 2.56 -3.90 -25.28
C SER A 216 3.24 -2.55 -25.56
N ASP A 217 3.82 -1.92 -24.53
CA ASP A 217 4.38 -0.55 -24.54
C ASP A 217 5.93 -0.49 -24.58
N HIS A 218 6.60 -1.61 -24.86
CA HIS A 218 8.07 -1.70 -24.86
C HIS A 218 8.77 -0.61 -25.70
N ALA A 219 8.17 -0.24 -26.85
CA ALA A 219 8.70 0.81 -27.71
C ALA A 219 8.63 2.19 -27.04
N TRP A 220 7.54 2.50 -26.33
CA TRP A 220 7.36 3.73 -25.55
C TRP A 220 8.39 3.83 -24.44
N LEU A 221 8.50 2.79 -23.60
CA LEU A 221 9.46 2.77 -22.49
C LEU A 221 10.91 2.93 -22.97
N THR A 222 11.27 2.29 -24.09
CA THR A 222 12.60 2.44 -24.68
C THR A 222 12.84 3.88 -25.13
N ALA A 223 11.88 4.48 -25.85
CA ALA A 223 12.00 5.86 -26.34
C ALA A 223 12.10 6.88 -25.19
N ARG A 224 11.33 6.69 -24.11
CA ARG A 224 11.32 7.55 -22.92
C ARG A 224 12.72 7.72 -22.32
N THR A 225 13.52 6.66 -22.25
CA THR A 225 14.89 6.71 -21.68
C THR A 225 15.86 7.60 -22.44
N HIS A 226 15.59 7.85 -23.73
CA HIS A 226 16.43 8.66 -24.61
C HIS A 226 15.88 10.07 -24.86
N GLN A 227 14.66 10.35 -24.40
CA GLN A 227 14.01 11.63 -24.63
C GLN A 227 14.53 12.70 -23.67
N ASN A 228 15.02 13.80 -24.23
CA ASN A 228 15.35 14.97 -23.44
C ASN A 228 14.08 15.80 -23.19
N TRP A 229 13.42 15.54 -22.06
CA TRP A 229 12.16 16.18 -21.68
C TRP A 229 12.26 17.71 -21.59
N LEU A 230 13.43 18.30 -21.30
CA LEU A 230 13.63 19.76 -21.27
C LEU A 230 13.46 20.42 -22.64
N HIS A 231 13.59 19.65 -23.72
CA HIS A 231 13.49 20.14 -25.10
C HIS A 231 12.37 19.44 -25.88
N ALA A 232 11.55 18.63 -25.20
CA ALA A 232 10.38 17.98 -25.77
C ALA A 232 9.12 18.84 -25.56
N PRO A 233 8.12 18.72 -26.43
CA PRO A 233 6.83 19.36 -26.20
C PRO A 233 6.13 18.75 -24.98
N PHE A 234 5.73 19.61 -24.05
CA PHE A 234 4.93 19.24 -22.89
C PHE A 234 3.60 19.98 -22.92
N ASN A 235 2.53 19.25 -23.25
CA ASN A 235 1.16 19.74 -23.22
C ASN A 235 0.31 18.68 -22.53
N CYS A 236 -0.21 19.01 -21.35
CA CYS A 236 -0.83 18.04 -20.44
C CYS A 236 -2.33 18.29 -20.29
N TYR A 237 -3.12 17.21 -20.37
CA TYR A 237 -4.55 17.23 -20.08
C TYR A 237 -4.82 16.63 -18.70
N GLU A 238 -5.11 17.48 -17.72
CA GLU A 238 -5.49 17.04 -16.37
C GLU A 238 -6.92 16.47 -16.38
N VAL A 239 -7.12 15.32 -15.74
CA VAL A 239 -8.40 14.62 -15.73
C VAL A 239 -8.70 13.93 -14.41
N HIS A 240 -9.90 14.15 -13.91
CA HIS A 240 -10.51 13.30 -12.88
C HIS A 240 -11.38 12.23 -13.55
N LEU A 241 -10.91 10.98 -13.53
CA LEU A 241 -11.59 9.85 -14.21
C LEU A 241 -13.05 9.68 -13.75
N GLY A 242 -13.28 9.96 -12.46
CA GLY A 242 -14.60 9.87 -11.84
C GLY A 242 -15.57 10.97 -12.24
N SER A 243 -15.22 11.95 -13.06
CA SER A 243 -16.13 13.04 -13.50
C SER A 243 -16.00 13.44 -14.97
N TRP A 244 -14.98 12.94 -15.69
CA TRP A 244 -14.76 13.26 -17.10
C TRP A 244 -15.97 12.94 -17.99
N GLN A 245 -16.50 11.72 -17.88
CA GLN A 245 -17.69 11.30 -18.62
C GLN A 245 -18.50 10.28 -17.81
N ARG A 246 -19.79 10.18 -18.12
CA ARG A 246 -20.70 9.11 -17.66
C ARG A 246 -21.17 8.30 -18.85
N ASN A 247 -21.42 7.01 -18.64
CA ASN A 247 -22.10 6.22 -19.66
C ASN A 247 -23.58 6.63 -19.78
N ALA A 248 -24.28 6.06 -20.77
CA ALA A 248 -25.69 6.36 -21.04
C ALA A 248 -26.64 6.06 -19.84
N LYS A 249 -26.20 5.27 -18.86
CA LYS A 249 -26.94 4.95 -17.63
C LYS A 249 -26.59 5.86 -16.46
N GLY A 250 -25.70 6.84 -16.66
CA GLY A 250 -25.24 7.74 -15.60
C GLY A 250 -24.19 7.12 -14.67
N HIS A 251 -23.63 5.96 -14.99
CA HIS A 251 -22.57 5.34 -14.19
C HIS A 251 -21.18 5.84 -14.61
N TYR A 252 -20.18 5.61 -13.76
CA TYR A 252 -18.77 5.79 -14.12
C TYR A 252 -18.41 4.96 -15.34
N LEU A 253 -17.49 5.49 -16.15
CA LEU A 253 -16.82 4.68 -17.15
C LEU A 253 -15.80 3.77 -16.45
N THR A 254 -15.72 2.54 -16.92
CA THR A 254 -14.62 1.63 -16.55
C THR A 254 -13.31 2.09 -17.19
N TYR A 255 -12.16 1.62 -16.69
CA TYR A 255 -10.85 1.88 -17.31
C TYR A 255 -10.80 1.41 -18.77
N ARG A 256 -11.49 0.30 -19.11
CA ARG A 256 -11.64 -0.19 -20.48
C ARG A 256 -12.45 0.76 -21.37
N GLU A 257 -13.54 1.31 -20.85
CA GLU A 257 -14.35 2.30 -21.57
C GLU A 257 -13.61 3.64 -21.69
N LEU A 258 -12.85 4.05 -20.68
CA LEU A 258 -11.97 5.21 -20.75
C LEU A 258 -10.91 5.01 -21.83
N ALA A 259 -10.34 3.82 -21.97
CA ALA A 259 -9.35 3.54 -23.01
C ALA A 259 -9.91 3.74 -24.43
N SER A 260 -11.18 3.41 -24.66
CA SER A 260 -11.82 3.60 -25.97
C SER A 260 -12.36 5.02 -26.22
N THR A 261 -12.44 5.86 -25.19
CA THR A 261 -13.06 7.20 -25.27
C THR A 261 -12.07 8.32 -24.96
N LEU A 262 -11.43 8.29 -23.79
CA LEU A 262 -10.48 9.30 -23.34
C LEU A 262 -9.18 9.27 -24.16
N VAL A 263 -8.62 8.10 -24.48
CA VAL A 263 -7.36 8.02 -25.25
C VAL A 263 -7.50 8.68 -26.62
N PRO A 264 -8.51 8.33 -27.47
CA PRO A 264 -8.70 9.04 -28.74
C PRO A 264 -9.00 10.53 -28.56
N HIS A 265 -9.70 10.92 -27.50
CA HIS A 265 -9.98 12.33 -27.22
C HIS A 265 -8.68 13.12 -26.98
N VAL A 266 -7.80 12.63 -26.10
CA VAL A 266 -6.52 13.26 -25.76
C VAL A 266 -5.62 13.37 -27.00
N VAL A 267 -5.56 12.30 -27.81
CA VAL A 267 -4.81 12.29 -29.09
C VAL A 267 -5.37 13.31 -30.07
N ASN A 268 -6.69 13.33 -30.30
CA ASN A 268 -7.34 14.23 -31.25
C ASN A 268 -7.16 15.70 -30.88
N MET A 269 -7.08 16.01 -29.58
CA MET A 269 -6.84 17.36 -29.07
C MET A 269 -5.36 17.77 -29.14
N GLY A 270 -4.44 16.84 -29.43
CA GLY A 270 -3.01 17.13 -29.61
C GLY A 270 -2.23 17.33 -28.31
N TYR A 271 -2.68 16.73 -27.20
CA TYR A 271 -1.89 16.68 -25.97
C TYR A 271 -0.76 15.66 -26.09
N THR A 272 0.30 15.84 -25.30
CA THR A 272 1.42 14.89 -25.22
C THR A 272 1.35 14.04 -23.95
N HIS A 273 0.65 14.51 -22.92
CA HIS A 273 0.48 13.82 -21.66
C HIS A 273 -0.96 13.93 -21.17
N VAL A 274 -1.36 12.96 -20.35
CA VAL A 274 -2.54 13.04 -19.48
C VAL A 274 -2.06 13.03 -18.03
N GLU A 275 -2.60 13.92 -17.19
CA GLU A 275 -2.37 13.92 -15.74
C GLU A 275 -3.63 13.43 -15.05
N LEU A 276 -3.53 12.33 -14.34
CA LEU A 276 -4.63 11.72 -13.62
C LEU A 276 -4.62 12.27 -12.19
N LEU A 277 -5.74 12.86 -11.75
CA LEU A 277 -5.99 13.03 -10.31
C LEU A 277 -5.85 11.67 -9.58
N PRO A 278 -5.64 11.65 -8.26
CA PRO A 278 -5.21 10.42 -7.59
C PRO A 278 -6.16 9.25 -7.83
N ILE A 279 -5.61 8.18 -8.42
CA ILE A 279 -6.31 6.93 -8.72
C ILE A 279 -6.03 5.82 -7.70
N THR A 280 -5.31 6.13 -6.63
CA THR A 280 -5.15 5.24 -5.47
C THR A 280 -6.49 4.97 -4.80
N GLU A 281 -6.68 3.82 -4.15
CA GLU A 281 -7.92 3.56 -3.43
C GLU A 281 -8.11 4.55 -2.27
N HIS A 282 -9.32 5.10 -2.18
CA HIS A 282 -9.70 6.17 -1.25
C HIS A 282 -11.15 5.95 -0.83
N PRO A 283 -11.63 6.45 0.33
CA PRO A 283 -12.95 6.11 0.89
C PRO A 283 -14.06 7.13 0.63
N LEU A 284 -13.71 8.38 0.29
CA LEU A 284 -14.63 9.46 -0.06
C LEU A 284 -14.54 9.80 -1.56
N ASN A 285 -15.60 10.25 -2.24
CA ASN A 285 -15.47 10.71 -3.64
C ASN A 285 -15.10 12.19 -3.72
N GLU A 286 -15.59 12.96 -2.76
CA GLU A 286 -15.46 14.40 -2.61
C GLU A 286 -14.04 14.82 -2.24
N SER A 287 -13.19 13.87 -1.82
CA SER A 287 -11.74 14.10 -1.69
C SER A 287 -11.01 14.13 -3.03
N TRP A 288 -11.68 13.77 -4.13
CA TRP A 288 -11.13 13.66 -5.49
C TRP A 288 -9.90 12.73 -5.61
N GLY A 289 -9.69 11.86 -4.61
CA GLY A 289 -8.51 11.00 -4.52
C GLY A 289 -7.49 11.43 -3.47
N TYR A 290 -7.44 12.69 -3.06
CA TYR A 290 -6.40 13.24 -2.17
C TYR A 290 -6.47 12.78 -0.69
N GLN A 291 -7.39 11.88 -0.36
CA GLN A 291 -7.45 11.23 0.96
C GLN A 291 -7.36 9.71 0.77
N THR A 292 -6.15 9.25 0.47
CA THR A 292 -5.84 7.86 0.13
C THR A 292 -5.85 6.95 1.37
N THR A 293 -6.39 5.74 1.21
CA THR A 293 -6.32 4.66 2.22
C THR A 293 -5.67 3.40 1.69
N GLY A 294 -5.70 3.16 0.37
CA GLY A 294 -5.04 2.03 -0.29
C GLY A 294 -3.98 2.52 -1.26
N TYR A 295 -2.79 2.80 -0.74
CA TYR A 295 -1.69 3.42 -1.49
C TYR A 295 -1.18 2.55 -2.65
N PHE A 296 -1.20 1.22 -2.49
CA PHE A 296 -0.71 0.25 -3.47
C PHE A 296 -1.82 -0.35 -4.33
N ALA A 297 -3.02 0.24 -4.35
CA ALA A 297 -4.13 -0.23 -5.18
C ALA A 297 -4.69 0.86 -6.06
N ALA A 298 -4.99 0.50 -7.30
CA ALA A 298 -5.90 1.27 -8.14
C ALA A 298 -7.31 1.22 -7.55
N THR A 299 -8.03 2.34 -7.55
CA THR A 299 -9.41 2.34 -7.06
C THR A 299 -10.29 1.43 -7.88
N ASN A 300 -11.06 0.57 -7.21
CA ASN A 300 -11.90 -0.42 -7.88
C ASN A 300 -13.17 0.17 -8.54
N ARG A 301 -13.38 1.49 -8.43
CA ARG A 301 -14.54 2.20 -9.00
C ARG A 301 -14.66 2.09 -10.51
N TYR A 302 -13.53 1.94 -11.19
CA TYR A 302 -13.46 1.92 -12.65
C TYR A 302 -13.06 0.54 -13.19
N GLY A 303 -12.87 -0.47 -12.32
CA GLY A 303 -12.49 -1.82 -12.74
C GLY A 303 -11.31 -2.35 -11.94
N THR A 304 -10.66 -3.37 -12.49
CA THR A 304 -9.54 -4.06 -11.84
C THR A 304 -8.21 -3.32 -12.05
N PRO A 305 -7.17 -3.64 -11.26
CA PRO A 305 -5.80 -3.18 -11.54
C PRO A 305 -5.34 -3.46 -12.98
N ASP A 306 -5.68 -4.62 -13.55
CA ASP A 306 -5.31 -4.97 -14.93
C ASP A 306 -6.08 -4.13 -15.97
N ASP A 307 -7.27 -3.64 -15.65
CA ASP A 307 -7.98 -2.70 -16.51
C ASP A 307 -7.32 -1.32 -16.51
N LEU A 308 -6.75 -0.88 -15.37
CA LEU A 308 -5.93 0.33 -15.33
C LEU A 308 -4.64 0.15 -16.13
N ARG A 309 -3.94 -0.98 -15.99
CA ARG A 309 -2.74 -1.29 -16.80
C ARG A 309 -3.07 -1.20 -18.28
N TYR A 310 -4.22 -1.74 -18.69
CA TYR A 310 -4.70 -1.60 -20.06
C TYR A 310 -4.90 -0.15 -20.49
N LEU A 311 -5.53 0.70 -19.68
CA LEU A 311 -5.71 2.11 -20.00
C LEU A 311 -4.36 2.80 -20.23
N ILE A 312 -3.39 2.56 -19.35
CA ILE A 312 -2.03 3.14 -19.45
C ILE A 312 -1.31 2.62 -20.70
N ASP A 313 -1.38 1.31 -20.97
CA ASP A 313 -0.79 0.70 -22.17
C ASP A 313 -1.39 1.29 -23.46
N GLN A 314 -2.70 1.58 -23.47
CA GLN A 314 -3.35 2.25 -24.60
C GLN A 314 -2.90 3.70 -24.77
N PHE A 315 -2.65 4.45 -23.70
CA PHE A 315 -2.00 5.77 -23.81
C PHE A 315 -0.59 5.66 -24.40
N HIS A 316 0.23 4.72 -23.91
CA HIS A 316 1.59 4.53 -24.41
C HIS A 316 1.63 4.12 -25.89
N GLN A 317 0.75 3.20 -26.31
CA GLN A 317 0.61 2.81 -27.72
C GLN A 317 0.14 3.98 -28.60
N ALA A 318 -0.54 4.97 -28.02
CA ALA A 318 -0.94 6.21 -28.66
C ALA A 318 0.11 7.33 -28.56
N ASN A 319 1.29 7.05 -27.99
CA ASN A 319 2.37 8.00 -27.70
C ASN A 319 1.97 9.15 -26.76
N ILE A 320 1.13 8.84 -25.77
CA ILE A 320 0.72 9.77 -24.70
C ILE A 320 1.34 9.31 -23.39
N GLY A 321 2.05 10.21 -22.71
CA GLY A 321 2.58 9.93 -21.38
C GLY A 321 1.53 10.04 -20.29
N VAL A 322 1.62 9.23 -19.26
CA VAL A 322 0.69 9.23 -18.13
C VAL A 322 1.37 9.74 -16.86
N ILE A 323 0.85 10.82 -16.31
CA ILE A 323 1.29 11.41 -15.04
C ILE A 323 0.24 11.08 -13.98
N LEU A 324 0.70 10.73 -12.79
CA LEU A 324 -0.14 10.44 -11.63
C LEU A 324 0.03 11.51 -10.56
N ASP A 325 -1.08 12.08 -10.10
CA ASP A 325 -1.11 12.79 -8.83
C ASP A 325 -0.88 11.81 -7.69
N TRP A 326 0.28 11.97 -7.05
CA TRP A 326 0.77 11.17 -5.96
C TRP A 326 0.66 11.94 -4.65
N VAL A 327 0.13 11.29 -3.60
CA VAL A 327 -0.31 11.96 -2.36
C VAL A 327 0.52 11.49 -1.16
N PRO A 328 1.81 11.86 -1.04
CA PRO A 328 2.67 11.47 0.07
C PRO A 328 2.56 12.40 1.29
N GLY A 329 1.76 13.46 1.23
CA GLY A 329 1.72 14.52 2.25
C GLY A 329 0.94 14.14 3.51
N HIS A 330 -0.16 13.41 3.36
CA HIS A 330 -1.07 13.11 4.47
C HIS A 330 -1.96 11.92 4.15
N PHE A 331 -2.70 11.45 5.16
CA PHE A 331 -3.71 10.38 5.05
C PHE A 331 -4.89 10.64 6.01
N PRO A 332 -6.10 10.13 5.72
CA PRO A 332 -7.28 10.40 6.55
C PRO A 332 -7.26 9.59 7.87
N LYS A 333 -8.14 9.96 8.81
CA LYS A 333 -8.21 9.36 10.16
C LYS A 333 -9.09 8.10 10.23
N ASP A 334 -9.44 7.51 9.09
CA ASP A 334 -10.18 6.25 9.01
C ASP A 334 -9.52 5.15 9.85
N ASP A 335 -10.24 4.70 10.89
CA ASP A 335 -9.74 3.78 11.91
C ASP A 335 -9.46 2.37 11.40
N TRP A 336 -9.98 2.01 10.23
CA TRP A 336 -9.73 0.74 9.55
C TRP A 336 -8.51 0.79 8.62
N ALA A 337 -7.89 1.96 8.41
CA ALA A 337 -6.71 2.15 7.56
C ALA A 337 -5.44 2.45 8.41
N LEU A 338 -4.57 3.36 7.97
CA LEU A 338 -3.26 3.63 8.57
C LEU A 338 -3.30 4.30 9.96
N ALA A 339 -4.38 5.02 10.28
CA ALA A 339 -4.51 5.78 11.52
C ALA A 339 -4.30 4.90 12.76
N ARG A 340 -3.33 5.22 13.62
CA ARG A 340 -3.05 4.46 14.85
C ARG A 340 -2.93 2.95 14.61
N PHE A 341 -2.21 2.58 13.54
CA PHE A 341 -2.27 1.24 12.92
C PHE A 341 -2.14 0.07 13.90
N ASP A 342 -1.12 0.07 14.75
CA ASP A 342 -0.89 -0.96 15.77
C ASP A 342 -1.33 -0.54 17.19
N GLY A 343 -2.13 0.52 17.26
CA GLY A 343 -2.58 1.19 18.47
C GLY A 343 -1.59 2.23 19.05
N THR A 344 -0.54 2.58 18.30
CA THR A 344 0.36 3.72 18.54
C THR A 344 0.35 4.66 17.34
N ALA A 345 0.93 5.87 17.43
CA ALA A 345 1.26 6.65 16.23
C ALA A 345 2.37 5.96 15.42
N LEU A 346 1.95 5.10 14.48
CA LEU A 346 2.87 4.25 13.71
C LEU A 346 3.30 4.94 12.41
N TYR A 347 2.33 5.27 11.56
CA TYR A 347 2.56 5.95 10.28
C TYR A 347 2.62 7.46 10.46
N GLU A 348 1.80 7.99 11.37
CA GLU A 348 1.78 9.37 11.80
C GLU A 348 2.78 9.67 12.91
N HIS A 349 3.06 10.96 13.13
CA HIS A 349 3.86 11.38 14.27
C HIS A 349 3.00 11.48 15.55
N GLU A 350 3.55 11.06 16.71
CA GLU A 350 2.80 11.05 17.98
C GLU A 350 2.43 12.46 18.47
N ASP A 351 3.34 13.43 18.32
CA ASP A 351 3.04 14.84 18.57
C ASP A 351 2.13 15.41 17.47
N PRO A 352 0.89 15.84 17.79
CA PRO A 352 -0.05 16.35 16.79
C PRO A 352 0.41 17.65 16.11
N ARG A 353 1.33 18.40 16.73
CA ARG A 353 1.94 19.59 16.10
C ARG A 353 2.89 19.23 14.96
N LEU A 354 3.24 17.96 14.82
CA LEU A 354 4.05 17.42 13.72
C LEU A 354 3.23 16.43 12.89
N GLY A 355 2.27 15.74 13.51
CA GLY A 355 1.52 14.63 12.93
C GLY A 355 0.14 14.96 12.38
N GLU A 356 -0.36 16.20 12.45
CA GLU A 356 -1.72 16.53 12.00
C GLU A 356 -1.82 17.83 11.18
N HIS A 357 -2.57 17.78 10.07
CA HIS A 357 -3.10 18.98 9.42
C HIS A 357 -4.45 19.31 10.07
N GLN A 358 -4.46 20.31 10.96
CA GLN A 358 -5.64 20.64 11.77
C GLN A 358 -6.83 21.07 10.91
N ASP A 359 -6.60 21.94 9.92
CA ASP A 359 -7.66 22.45 9.05
C ASP A 359 -8.24 21.37 8.11
N TRP A 360 -7.47 20.33 7.81
CA TRP A 360 -7.89 19.24 6.91
C TRP A 360 -8.47 18.05 7.68
N GLY A 361 -8.19 17.95 8.98
CA GLY A 361 -8.58 16.81 9.80
C GLY A 361 -7.84 15.52 9.44
N THR A 362 -6.63 15.60 8.87
CA THR A 362 -5.83 14.46 8.40
C THR A 362 -4.53 14.28 9.20
N TYR A 363 -3.96 13.08 9.14
CA TYR A 363 -2.65 12.78 9.71
C TYR A 363 -1.52 13.04 8.69
N ILE A 364 -0.37 13.48 9.18
CA ILE A 364 0.88 13.67 8.43
C ILE A 364 1.78 12.47 8.69
N PHE A 365 2.41 11.95 7.64
CA PHE A 365 3.37 10.85 7.77
C PHE A 365 4.59 11.24 8.62
N ASN A 366 5.10 10.30 9.41
CA ASN A 366 6.34 10.45 10.15
C ASN A 366 7.54 10.13 9.26
N TYR A 367 7.96 11.09 8.42
CA TYR A 367 9.08 10.93 7.48
C TYR A 367 10.43 10.60 8.14
N GLY A 368 10.58 10.92 9.43
CA GLY A 368 11.76 10.59 10.22
C GLY A 368 11.87 9.10 10.56
N ARG A 369 10.77 8.33 10.49
CA ARG A 369 10.76 6.89 10.73
C ARG A 369 11.09 6.14 9.44
N ASN A 370 12.10 5.27 9.51
CA ASN A 370 12.66 4.58 8.34
C ASN A 370 11.62 3.76 7.57
N GLU A 371 10.79 2.99 8.27
CA GLU A 371 9.78 2.11 7.67
C GLU A 371 8.64 2.91 7.02
N VAL A 372 8.29 4.07 7.58
CA VAL A 372 7.29 4.99 7.00
C VAL A 372 7.84 5.65 5.74
N ARG A 373 9.10 6.11 5.80
CA ARG A 373 9.81 6.61 4.61
C ARG A 373 9.89 5.51 3.55
N ASN A 374 10.19 4.26 3.93
CA ASN A 374 10.23 3.13 3.02
C ASN A 374 8.85 2.87 2.38
N PHE A 375 7.76 2.95 3.15
CA PHE A 375 6.41 2.77 2.65
C PHE A 375 6.14 3.72 1.49
N LEU A 376 6.43 5.02 1.66
CA LEU A 376 6.23 6.03 0.63
C LEU A 376 7.20 5.86 -0.55
N MET A 377 8.48 5.61 -0.31
CA MET A 377 9.47 5.35 -1.36
C MET A 377 9.08 4.15 -2.21
N SER A 378 8.65 3.07 -1.56
CA SER A 378 8.19 1.86 -2.23
C SER A 378 6.89 2.09 -2.99
N ASN A 379 6.03 2.99 -2.50
CA ASN A 379 4.81 3.37 -3.19
C ASN A 379 5.05 4.15 -4.49
N ALA A 380 5.96 5.13 -4.47
CA ALA A 380 6.39 5.79 -5.70
C ALA A 380 6.99 4.78 -6.70
N TYR A 381 7.88 3.91 -6.21
CA TYR A 381 8.47 2.85 -7.04
C TYR A 381 7.40 1.92 -7.64
N PHE A 382 6.39 1.55 -6.85
CA PHE A 382 5.30 0.66 -7.27
C PHE A 382 4.54 1.20 -8.49
N TRP A 383 4.12 2.47 -8.47
CA TRP A 383 3.40 3.06 -9.59
C TRP A 383 4.24 3.16 -10.86
N LEU A 384 5.52 3.48 -10.73
CA LEU A 384 6.45 3.55 -11.86
C LEU A 384 6.79 2.16 -12.42
N ASN A 385 6.90 1.14 -11.57
CA ASN A 385 7.31 -0.21 -11.97
C ASN A 385 6.15 -1.12 -12.39
N GLU A 386 5.05 -1.15 -11.62
CA GLU A 386 3.95 -2.11 -11.83
C GLU A 386 2.86 -1.58 -12.76
N PHE A 387 2.79 -0.26 -12.93
CA PHE A 387 1.81 0.44 -13.76
C PHE A 387 2.44 1.30 -14.87
N HIS A 388 3.77 1.33 -14.97
CA HIS A 388 4.52 2.03 -16.02
C HIS A 388 4.23 3.55 -16.10
N ILE A 389 3.78 4.18 -15.01
CA ILE A 389 3.53 5.63 -14.96
C ILE A 389 4.78 6.42 -15.39
N ASP A 390 4.59 7.48 -16.18
CA ASP A 390 5.67 8.31 -16.76
C ASP A 390 6.00 9.54 -15.92
N GLY A 391 5.18 9.88 -14.93
CA GLY A 391 5.50 10.94 -14.00
C GLY A 391 4.65 10.94 -12.73
N LEU A 392 5.20 11.55 -11.69
CA LEU A 392 4.52 11.77 -10.42
C LEU A 392 4.40 13.27 -10.17
N ARG A 393 3.17 13.76 -10.01
CA ARG A 393 2.89 15.13 -9.56
C ARG A 393 2.55 15.10 -8.07
N VAL A 394 3.24 15.93 -7.28
CA VAL A 394 3.01 16.06 -5.84
C VAL A 394 2.28 17.38 -5.58
N ASP A 395 1.06 17.26 -5.07
CA ASP A 395 0.23 18.38 -4.62
C ASP A 395 0.74 18.95 -3.29
N ALA A 396 0.50 20.24 -3.07
CA ALA A 396 0.67 20.92 -1.80
C ALA A 396 2.02 20.64 -1.12
N VAL A 397 3.13 20.67 -1.88
CA VAL A 397 4.48 20.38 -1.33
C VAL A 397 4.83 21.31 -0.17
N ALA A 398 4.28 22.53 -0.17
CA ALA A 398 4.39 23.46 0.95
C ALA A 398 3.85 22.90 2.28
N SER A 399 2.78 22.11 2.23
CA SER A 399 2.22 21.44 3.42
C SER A 399 3.19 20.46 4.07
N MET A 400 4.08 19.88 3.27
CA MET A 400 5.11 18.95 3.73
C MET A 400 6.36 19.70 4.20
N LEU A 401 6.79 20.72 3.44
CA LEU A 401 8.05 21.44 3.66
C LEU A 401 8.08 22.29 4.92
N TYR A 402 6.93 22.74 5.43
CA TYR A 402 6.87 23.70 6.53
C TYR A 402 6.17 23.15 7.77
N LEU A 403 6.88 23.20 8.90
CA LEU A 403 6.38 22.80 10.22
C LEU A 403 5.30 23.74 10.76
N ASP A 404 5.17 24.95 10.20
CA ASP A 404 4.16 25.94 10.57
C ASP A 404 3.04 26.06 9.51
N TYR A 405 2.96 25.14 8.54
CA TYR A 405 1.93 25.18 7.51
C TYR A 405 0.52 25.13 8.14
N SER A 406 -0.28 26.16 7.86
CA SER A 406 -1.63 26.33 8.40
C SER A 406 -1.71 26.25 9.94
N ARG A 407 -0.70 26.77 10.65
CA ARG A 407 -0.64 26.79 12.11
C ARG A 407 -0.38 28.19 12.63
N LYS A 408 -0.96 28.55 13.79
CA LYS A 408 -0.69 29.84 14.44
C LYS A 408 0.59 29.78 15.26
N GLU A 409 1.05 30.96 15.68
CA GLU A 409 2.14 31.06 16.65
C GLU A 409 1.82 30.27 17.93
N GLY A 410 2.77 29.46 18.40
CA GLY A 410 2.59 28.58 19.56
C GLY A 410 1.95 27.20 19.27
N GLU A 411 1.42 26.98 18.05
CA GLU A 411 0.79 25.71 17.64
C GLU A 411 1.74 24.78 16.87
N TRP A 412 3.01 25.17 16.69
CA TRP A 412 4.03 24.40 15.97
C TRP A 412 5.39 24.40 16.69
N LEU A 413 6.30 23.53 16.25
CA LEU A 413 7.66 23.39 16.79
C LEU A 413 8.71 23.67 15.70
N PRO A 414 9.78 24.44 15.98
CA PRO A 414 10.88 24.60 15.05
C PRO A 414 11.70 23.32 14.90
N ASN A 415 12.39 23.22 13.76
CA ASN A 415 13.38 22.17 13.55
C ASN A 415 14.59 22.32 14.48
N ARG A 416 15.49 21.33 14.47
CA ARG A 416 16.68 21.29 15.33
C ARG A 416 17.64 22.49 15.18
N TYR A 417 17.48 23.32 14.15
CA TYR A 417 18.26 24.54 13.91
C TYR A 417 17.47 25.83 14.19
N GLY A 418 16.23 25.72 14.69
CA GLY A 418 15.37 26.87 15.00
C GLY A 418 14.53 27.37 13.82
N GLY A 419 14.60 26.71 12.66
CA GLY A 419 13.84 27.08 11.46
C GLY A 419 12.47 26.41 11.35
N ARG A 420 11.69 26.84 10.36
CA ARG A 420 10.35 26.28 10.05
C ARG A 420 10.37 25.15 9.05
N GLU A 421 11.53 24.82 8.51
CA GLU A 421 11.71 23.82 7.47
C GLU A 421 11.65 22.40 8.05
N ASN A 422 10.85 21.53 7.43
CA ASN A 422 10.76 20.12 7.77
C ASN A 422 11.93 19.35 7.12
N LEU A 423 12.98 19.09 7.90
CA LEU A 423 14.24 18.53 7.40
C LEU A 423 14.06 17.09 6.90
N GLU A 424 13.22 16.31 7.57
CA GLU A 424 12.90 14.93 7.24
C GLU A 424 12.18 14.85 5.89
N VAL A 425 11.26 15.77 5.61
CA VAL A 425 10.60 15.89 4.30
C VAL A 425 11.57 16.29 3.21
N ILE A 426 12.44 17.27 3.47
CA ILE A 426 13.44 17.72 2.47
C ILE A 426 14.33 16.54 2.05
N GLU A 427 14.80 15.76 3.01
CA GLU A 427 15.62 14.59 2.74
C GLU A 427 14.82 13.50 2.01
N PHE A 428 13.58 13.24 2.43
CA PHE A 428 12.69 12.30 1.75
C PHE A 428 12.45 12.67 0.28
N LEU A 429 12.11 13.93 -0.03
CA LEU A 429 11.87 14.38 -1.40
C LEU A 429 13.13 14.26 -2.27
N LYS A 430 14.30 14.57 -1.71
CA LYS A 430 15.58 14.38 -2.39
C LYS A 430 15.83 12.90 -2.70
N GLN A 431 15.64 12.01 -1.71
CA GLN A 431 15.80 10.57 -1.88
C GLN A 431 14.83 10.00 -2.91
N MET A 432 13.57 10.43 -2.87
CA MET A 432 12.54 10.06 -3.85
C MET A 432 12.97 10.45 -5.26
N ASN A 433 13.34 11.72 -5.47
CA ASN A 433 13.75 12.19 -6.79
C ASN A 433 15.03 11.52 -7.30
N MET A 434 16.00 11.21 -6.42
CA MET A 434 17.19 10.41 -6.80
C MET A 434 16.80 8.99 -7.22
N MET A 435 15.96 8.30 -6.44
CA MET A 435 15.47 6.96 -6.76
C MET A 435 14.73 6.95 -8.11
N VAL A 436 13.87 7.93 -8.37
CA VAL A 436 13.15 8.05 -9.64
C VAL A 436 14.13 8.27 -10.80
N GLY A 437 15.06 9.22 -10.66
CA GLY A 437 16.02 9.55 -11.71
C GLY A 437 16.99 8.41 -12.04
N GLU A 438 17.40 7.62 -11.04
CA GLU A 438 18.30 6.47 -11.21
C GLU A 438 17.56 5.23 -11.74
N GLY A 439 16.38 4.93 -11.19
CA GLY A 439 15.63 3.72 -11.51
C GLY A 439 14.77 3.82 -12.77
N PHE A 440 14.30 5.02 -13.11
CA PHE A 440 13.35 5.24 -14.20
C PHE A 440 13.74 6.45 -15.07
N PRO A 441 14.83 6.37 -15.86
CA PRO A 441 15.25 7.45 -16.73
C PRO A 441 14.14 7.96 -17.65
N GLY A 442 13.97 9.28 -17.69
CA GLY A 442 12.94 9.95 -18.47
C GLY A 442 11.60 10.15 -17.76
N VAL A 443 11.38 9.54 -16.59
CA VAL A 443 10.22 9.83 -15.75
C VAL A 443 10.31 11.25 -15.18
N LEU A 444 9.18 11.95 -15.16
CA LEU A 444 9.07 13.32 -14.65
C LEU A 444 8.57 13.34 -13.21
N THR A 445 9.18 14.16 -12.37
CA THR A 445 8.59 14.52 -11.06
C THR A 445 8.21 16.00 -11.08
N ILE A 446 6.97 16.29 -10.72
CA ILE A 446 6.37 17.62 -10.81
C ILE A 446 5.91 18.04 -9.42
N ALA A 447 6.26 19.25 -9.00
CA ALA A 447 5.84 19.81 -7.71
C ALA A 447 4.85 20.96 -7.89
N GLU A 448 3.73 20.93 -7.17
CA GLU A 448 3.02 22.15 -6.81
C GLU A 448 3.55 22.64 -5.47
N GLU A 449 4.22 23.79 -5.52
CA GLU A 449 4.81 24.42 -4.34
C GLU A 449 4.46 25.90 -4.38
N SER A 450 3.47 26.27 -3.57
CA SER A 450 2.82 27.59 -3.58
C SER A 450 3.54 28.65 -2.74
N THR A 451 4.68 28.33 -2.13
CA THR A 451 5.56 29.33 -1.52
C THR A 451 6.74 29.66 -2.44
N ALA A 452 7.64 30.52 -1.96
CA ALA A 452 8.85 30.90 -2.67
C ALA A 452 10.03 29.95 -2.34
N TRP A 453 9.80 28.65 -2.12
CA TRP A 453 10.90 27.72 -1.82
C TRP A 453 11.91 27.72 -2.99
N PRO A 454 13.20 27.98 -2.73
CA PRO A 454 14.18 28.09 -3.79
C PRO A 454 14.53 26.71 -4.36
N ALA A 455 14.86 26.67 -5.65
CA ALA A 455 15.48 25.49 -6.29
C ALA A 455 14.67 24.19 -6.19
N VAL A 456 13.33 24.25 -6.15
CA VAL A 456 12.43 23.08 -6.17
C VAL A 456 12.76 22.14 -7.34
N SER A 457 12.83 22.69 -8.56
CA SER A 457 13.14 21.96 -9.80
C SER A 457 14.62 22.05 -10.21
N ARG A 458 15.53 21.93 -9.23
CA ARG A 458 16.98 21.85 -9.47
C ARG A 458 17.55 20.53 -8.95
N PRO A 459 18.68 20.05 -9.52
CA PRO A 459 19.31 18.81 -9.07
C PRO A 459 19.68 18.83 -7.58
N VAL A 460 19.59 17.66 -6.94
CA VAL A 460 19.91 17.49 -5.51
C VAL A 460 21.34 17.88 -5.19
N TYR A 461 22.31 17.52 -6.04
CA TYR A 461 23.72 17.89 -5.86
C TYR A 461 23.99 19.39 -5.91
N ALA A 462 23.07 20.18 -6.49
CA ALA A 462 23.13 21.64 -6.53
C ALA A 462 22.31 22.31 -5.41
N GLY A 463 21.84 21.54 -4.43
CA GLY A 463 21.04 22.01 -3.30
C GLY A 463 19.54 22.07 -3.56
N GLY A 464 19.05 21.61 -4.72
CA GLY A 464 17.62 21.56 -5.02
C GLY A 464 16.88 20.37 -4.39
N LEU A 465 15.55 20.35 -4.55
CA LEU A 465 14.72 19.21 -4.11
C LEU A 465 14.75 18.03 -5.10
N GLY A 466 15.22 18.25 -6.33
CA GLY A 466 15.38 17.21 -7.34
C GLY A 466 14.18 17.03 -8.29
N PHE A 467 13.13 17.85 -8.19
CA PHE A 467 12.01 17.75 -9.11
C PHE A 467 12.41 18.11 -10.55
N SER A 468 11.77 17.50 -11.53
CA SER A 468 11.93 17.88 -12.94
C SER A 468 11.27 19.24 -13.21
N MET A 469 10.04 19.44 -12.73
CA MET A 469 9.25 20.66 -12.98
C MET A 469 8.59 21.19 -11.71
N LYS A 470 8.22 22.47 -11.72
CA LYS A 470 7.42 23.13 -10.68
C LYS A 470 6.26 23.86 -11.36
N TRP A 471 5.04 23.66 -10.87
CA TRP A 471 3.89 24.46 -11.29
C TRP A 471 4.10 25.94 -10.97
N ASN A 472 3.85 26.82 -11.94
CA ASN A 472 4.00 28.26 -11.76
C ASN A 472 2.70 28.89 -11.24
N MET A 473 2.46 28.74 -9.94
CA MET A 473 1.27 29.26 -9.27
C MET A 473 1.14 30.78 -9.35
N GLY A 474 2.27 31.51 -9.36
CA GLY A 474 2.29 32.96 -9.54
C GLY A 474 1.77 33.36 -10.91
N TRP A 475 2.30 32.75 -11.98
CA TRP A 475 1.83 32.99 -13.34
C TRP A 475 0.34 32.65 -13.52
N MET A 476 -0.13 31.54 -12.94
CA MET A 476 -1.53 31.15 -13.00
C MET A 476 -2.43 32.21 -12.35
N ASN A 477 -2.11 32.62 -11.12
CA ASN A 477 -2.87 33.65 -10.40
C ASN A 477 -2.86 35.00 -11.13
N ASP A 478 -1.69 35.46 -11.59
CA ASP A 478 -1.54 36.72 -12.31
C ASP A 478 -2.34 36.70 -13.62
N THR A 479 -2.28 35.61 -14.37
CA THR A 479 -2.99 35.46 -15.65
C THR A 479 -4.50 35.44 -15.45
N LEU A 480 -5.00 34.65 -14.49
CA LEU A 480 -6.43 34.61 -14.20
C LEU A 480 -6.94 35.94 -13.66
N HIS A 481 -6.19 36.59 -12.76
CA HIS A 481 -6.57 37.91 -12.24
C HIS A 481 -6.64 38.94 -13.36
N TYR A 482 -5.64 38.98 -14.24
CA TYR A 482 -5.64 39.86 -15.40
C TYR A 482 -6.85 39.62 -16.32
N MET A 483 -7.20 38.35 -16.59
CA MET A 483 -8.36 38.01 -17.43
C MET A 483 -9.71 38.35 -16.78
N MET A 484 -9.76 38.50 -15.45
CA MET A 484 -10.95 38.91 -14.71
C MET A 484 -11.09 40.43 -14.57
N GLU A 485 -10.03 41.21 -14.84
CA GLU A 485 -10.11 42.67 -14.80
C GLU A 485 -10.96 43.20 -15.97
N ASP A 486 -11.70 44.29 -15.71
CA ASP A 486 -12.43 45.02 -16.76
C ASP A 486 -11.42 45.59 -17.78
N PRO A 487 -11.55 45.28 -19.08
CA PRO A 487 -10.65 45.77 -20.12
C PRO A 487 -10.41 47.28 -20.08
N ILE A 488 -11.42 48.08 -19.70
CA ILE A 488 -11.33 49.55 -19.67
C ILE A 488 -10.39 50.05 -18.56
N ARG A 489 -10.30 49.33 -17.43
CA ARG A 489 -9.42 49.70 -16.31
C ARG A 489 -7.97 49.29 -16.55
N SER A 490 -7.72 48.35 -17.47
CA SER A 490 -6.38 47.86 -17.78
C SER A 490 -5.53 48.84 -18.62
N GLU A 491 -6.17 49.75 -19.38
CA GLU A 491 -5.48 50.78 -20.17
C GLU A 491 -4.93 51.92 -19.31
N GLU A 492 -5.56 52.25 -18.17
CA GLU A 492 -5.09 53.32 -17.27
C GLU A 492 -3.87 52.90 -16.41
N ARG A 493 -3.52 51.61 -16.39
CA ARG A 493 -2.37 51.06 -15.62
C ARG A 493 -1.13 50.75 -16.46
N ARG A 494 -1.22 50.79 -17.80
CA ARG A 494 -0.07 50.69 -18.71
C ARG A 494 0.52 52.07 -18.96
#